data_AF-A0A968L0P8-F1
#
_entry.id   AF-A0A968L0P8-F1
#
_cell.length_a   1.000
_cell.length_b   1.000
_cell.length_c   1.000
_cell.angle_alpha   90.00
_cell.angle_beta   90.00
_cell.angle_gamma   90.00
#
_symmetry.space_group_name_H-M   'P 1'
#
loop_
_entity.id
_entity.type
_entity.pdbx_description
1 polymer ?
#
loop_
_entity_poly.entity_id
_entity_poly.type
_entity_poly.pdbx_seq_one_letter_code
_entity_poly.pdbx_strand_id
1 'polypeptide(L)'
;MRRIMGIIVSALVDIVCFLQGSIIVAYALLHFSYKIEIVRGEGINPVETQNVPVAIGGYYFYSDQYIKVALIGLALIITGFLMRSWRKSYND
;
A
#
# COMPACT_ATOMS: atom_id res chain seq x y z
N MET A 1 15.92 36.68 -4.91
CA MET A 1 16.39 35.32 -4.56
C MET A 1 15.48 34.58 -3.57
N ARG A 2 15.18 35.12 -2.38
CA ARG A 2 14.37 34.40 -1.35
C ARG A 2 12.99 33.92 -1.85
N ARG A 3 12.26 34.72 -2.63
CA ARG A 3 10.96 34.33 -3.21
C ARG A 3 11.08 33.14 -4.18
N ILE A 4 12.05 33.18 -5.09
CA ILE A 4 12.28 32.12 -6.08
C ILE A 4 12.67 30.81 -5.38
N MET A 5 13.57 30.89 -4.40
CA MET A 5 13.97 29.75 -3.58
C MET A 5 12.77 29.13 -2.85
N GLY A 6 11.90 29.95 -2.27
CA GLY A 6 10.66 29.49 -1.64
C GLY A 6 9.75 28.74 -2.61
N ILE A 7 9.56 29.25 -3.83
CA ILE A 7 8.74 28.59 -4.87
C ILE A 7 9.34 27.23 -5.26
N ILE A 8 10.65 27.15 -5.43
CA ILE A 8 11.33 25.91 -5.83
C ILE A 8 11.22 24.84 -4.73
N VAL A 9 11.51 25.19 -3.47
CA VAL A 9 11.38 24.27 -2.33
C VAL A 9 9.95 23.74 -2.23
N SER A 10 8.98 24.61 -2.54
CA SER A 10 7.56 24.28 -2.47
C SER A 10 7.12 23.33 -3.57
N ALA A 11 7.58 23.55 -4.80
CA ALA A 11 7.35 22.64 -5.91
C ALA A 11 8.00 21.27 -5.63
N LEU A 12 9.20 21.24 -5.05
CA LEU A 12 9.87 20.01 -4.63
C LEU A 12 9.07 19.24 -3.60
N VAL A 13 8.55 19.91 -2.57
CA VAL A 13 7.70 19.29 -1.54
C VAL A 13 6.44 18.70 -2.16
N ASP A 14 5.78 19.43 -3.07
CA ASP A 14 4.59 18.94 -3.77
C ASP A 14 4.92 17.70 -4.62
N ILE A 15 6.04 17.71 -5.37
CA ILE A 15 6.48 16.55 -6.14
C ILE A 15 6.71 15.35 -5.22
N VAL A 16 7.46 15.52 -4.14
CA VAL A 16 7.73 14.42 -3.20
C VAL A 16 6.42 13.91 -2.57
N CYS A 17 5.58 14.79 -2.03
CA CYS A 17 4.38 14.35 -1.33
C CYS A 17 3.35 13.71 -2.27
N PHE A 18 3.08 14.31 -3.42
CA PHE A 18 2.04 13.83 -4.32
C PHE A 18 2.54 12.74 -5.26
N LEU A 19 3.70 12.90 -5.91
CA LEU A 19 4.19 11.90 -6.86
C LEU A 19 4.68 10.65 -6.11
N GLN A 20 5.54 10.81 -5.10
CA GLN A 20 6.07 9.66 -4.37
C GLN A 20 4.97 9.00 -3.54
N GLY A 21 4.11 9.78 -2.88
CA GLY A 21 2.96 9.26 -2.15
C GLY A 21 2.03 8.43 -3.05
N SER A 22 1.67 8.96 -4.23
CA SER A 22 0.80 8.23 -5.17
C SER A 22 1.44 6.96 -5.71
N ILE A 23 2.74 6.99 -6.04
CA ILE A 23 3.48 5.81 -6.50
C ILE A 23 3.51 4.74 -5.41
N ILE A 24 3.78 5.11 -4.16
CA ILE A 24 3.82 4.17 -3.03
C ILE A 24 2.45 3.53 -2.79
N VAL A 25 1.37 4.33 -2.81
CA VAL A 25 0.00 3.81 -2.66
C VAL A 25 -0.34 2.86 -3.81
N ALA A 26 -0.09 3.26 -5.06
CA ALA A 26 -0.37 2.42 -6.22
C ALA A 26 0.43 1.11 -6.18
N TYR A 27 1.73 1.19 -5.84
CA TYR A 27 2.59 0.04 -5.68
C TYR A 27 2.06 -0.94 -4.64
N ALA A 28 1.66 -0.43 -3.48
CA ALA A 28 1.08 -1.27 -2.43
C ALA A 28 -0.20 -1.95 -2.93
N LEU A 29 -1.15 -1.19 -3.49
CA LEU A 29 -2.46 -1.68 -3.93
C LEU A 29 -2.37 -2.82 -4.97
N LEU A 30 -1.33 -2.83 -5.79
CA LEU A 30 -1.12 -3.85 -6.80
C LEU A 30 -0.51 -5.16 -6.26
N HIS A 31 -0.03 -5.19 -5.02
CA HIS A 31 0.62 -6.37 -4.42
C HIS A 31 -0.35 -7.22 -3.59
N PHE A 32 -1.40 -7.73 -4.23
CA PHE A 32 -2.25 -8.77 -3.65
C PHE A 32 -1.62 -10.15 -3.89
N SER A 33 -1.57 -10.98 -2.85
CA SER A 33 -1.03 -12.35 -2.92
C SER A 33 -2.16 -13.37 -2.86
N TYR A 34 -2.02 -14.46 -3.61
CA TYR A 34 -2.98 -15.56 -3.57
C TYR A 34 -2.43 -16.70 -2.71
N LYS A 35 -3.17 -17.09 -1.67
CA LYS A 35 -2.81 -18.24 -0.82
C LYS A 35 -3.76 -19.39 -1.10
N ILE A 36 -3.18 -20.57 -1.32
CA ILE A 36 -3.91 -21.82 -1.46
C ILE A 36 -3.87 -22.53 -0.11
N GLU A 37 -5.03 -22.79 0.49
CA GLU A 37 -5.14 -23.63 1.66
C GLU A 37 -5.55 -25.04 1.23
N ILE A 38 -4.65 -25.98 1.52
CA ILE A 38 -4.83 -27.40 1.26
C ILE A 38 -5.27 -28.02 2.58
N VAL A 39 -6.58 -28.11 2.81
CA VAL A 39 -7.11 -28.82 3.97
C VAL A 39 -7.10 -30.31 3.64
N ARG A 40 -6.11 -31.03 4.16
CA ARG A 40 -6.15 -32.50 4.22
C ARG A 40 -6.97 -32.84 5.45
N GLY A 41 -8.03 -33.64 5.30
CA GLY A 41 -8.85 -34.06 6.44
C GLY A 41 -7.97 -34.61 7.55
N GLU A 42 -8.16 -34.13 8.78
CA GLU A 42 -7.45 -34.65 9.94
C GLU A 42 -7.95 -36.08 10.23
N GLY A 43 -7.03 -37.04 10.32
CA GLY A 43 -7.33 -38.42 10.76
C GLY A 43 -7.26 -39.53 9.69
N ILE A 44 -6.72 -39.26 8.49
CA ILE A 44 -6.70 -40.25 7.40
C ILE A 44 -5.29 -40.87 7.25
N ASN A 45 -5.23 -42.20 7.26
CA ASN A 45 -4.00 -42.97 7.08
C ASN A 45 -3.31 -42.62 5.73
N PRO A 46 -1.97 -42.66 5.63
CA PRO A 46 -1.23 -42.24 4.43
C PRO A 46 -1.58 -43.03 3.16
N VAL A 47 -2.17 -44.23 3.29
CA VAL A 47 -2.61 -45.07 2.17
C VAL A 47 -3.94 -44.56 1.57
N GLU A 48 -4.80 -43.91 2.36
CA GLU A 48 -6.10 -43.40 1.90
C GLU A 48 -6.02 -41.97 1.38
N THR A 49 -4.98 -41.20 1.77
CA THR A 49 -4.77 -39.82 1.30
C THR A 49 -4.62 -39.63 -0.21
N GLN A 50 -4.43 -40.71 -0.98
CA GLN A 50 -4.33 -40.64 -2.44
C GLN A 50 -5.69 -40.50 -3.14
N ASN A 51 -6.79 -40.89 -2.47
CA ASN A 51 -8.15 -40.88 -3.03
C ASN A 51 -9.11 -39.86 -2.38
N VAL A 52 -8.64 -39.07 -1.40
CA VAL A 52 -9.49 -38.11 -0.68
C VAL A 52 -9.59 -36.82 -1.49
N PRO A 53 -10.80 -36.30 -1.75
CA PRO A 53 -10.97 -35.02 -2.43
C PRO A 53 -10.29 -33.92 -1.62
N VAL A 54 -9.23 -33.35 -2.20
CA VAL A 54 -8.57 -32.17 -1.64
C VAL A 54 -9.51 -30.99 -1.86
N ALA A 55 -10.06 -30.45 -0.77
CA ALA A 55 -10.74 -29.17 -0.83
C ALA A 55 -9.67 -28.09 -1.06
N ILE A 56 -9.55 -27.64 -2.31
CA ILE A 56 -8.66 -26.54 -2.71
C ILE A 56 -9.45 -25.24 -2.48
N GLY A 57 -9.34 -24.69 -1.27
CA GLY A 57 -9.81 -23.35 -0.97
C GLY A 57 -8.68 -22.36 -1.22
N GLY A 58 -8.91 -21.29 -1.98
CA GLY A 58 -7.94 -20.22 -2.13
C GLY A 58 -8.57 -18.87 -1.86
N TYR A 59 -7.81 -17.98 -1.20
CA TYR A 59 -8.22 -16.60 -0.99
C TYR A 59 -7.10 -15.65 -1.37
N TYR A 60 -7.52 -14.49 -1.86
CA TYR A 60 -6.64 -13.34 -2.01
C TYR A 60 -6.44 -12.72 -0.64
N PHE A 61 -5.17 -12.56 -0.26
CA PHE A 61 -4.81 -11.87 0.97
C PHE A 61 -3.85 -10.75 0.66
N TYR A 62 -3.94 -9.72 1.47
CA TYR A 62 -3.07 -8.57 1.39
C TYR A 62 -2.10 -8.65 2.56
N SER A 63 -0.80 -8.67 2.28
CA SER A 63 0.20 -8.83 3.35
C SER A 63 0.22 -7.57 4.23
N ASP A 64 0.41 -7.75 5.54
CA ASP A 64 0.49 -6.64 6.50
C ASP A 64 1.60 -5.64 6.13
N GLN A 65 2.67 -6.10 5.46
CA GLN A 65 3.73 -5.23 4.97
C GLN A 65 3.21 -4.23 3.93
N TYR A 66 2.40 -4.68 2.96
CA TYR A 66 1.85 -3.79 1.94
C TYR A 66 0.79 -2.84 2.51
N ILE A 67 0.07 -3.22 3.58
CA ILE A 67 -0.85 -2.29 4.28
C ILE A 67 -0.05 -1.14 4.88
N LYS A 68 1.06 -1.45 5.57
CA LYS A 68 1.96 -0.42 6.15
C LYS A 68 2.55 0.49 5.08
N VAL A 69 2.98 -0.08 3.95
CA VAL A 69 3.48 0.71 2.82
C VAL A 69 2.39 1.63 2.24
N ALA A 70 1.16 1.15 2.08
CA ALA A 70 0.04 1.96 1.63
C ALA A 70 -0.25 3.13 2.59
N LEU A 71 -0.19 2.89 3.91
CA LEU A 71 -0.37 3.93 4.93
C LEU A 71 0.70 5.02 4.85
N ILE A 72 1.96 4.66 4.58
CA ILE A 72 3.04 5.64 4.39
C ILE A 72 2.75 6.53 3.16
N GLY A 73 2.34 5.92 2.05
CA GLY A 73 1.97 6.68 0.85
C GLY A 73 0.80 7.62 1.08
N LEU A 74 -0.23 7.16 1.79
CA LEU A 74 -1.38 7.99 2.19
C LEU A 74 -0.96 9.15 3.09
N ALA A 75 -0.10 8.90 4.08
CA ALA A 75 0.40 9.93 4.99
C ALA A 75 1.16 11.04 4.24
N LEU A 76 1.97 10.67 3.23
CA LEU A 76 2.67 11.63 2.37
C LEU A 76 1.69 12.52 1.59
N ILE A 77 0.64 11.93 1.00
CA ILE A 77 -0.37 12.67 0.25
C ILE A 77 -1.10 13.65 1.18
N ILE A 78 -1.54 13.21 2.36
CA ILE A 78 -2.21 14.05 3.36
C ILE A 78 -1.30 15.20 3.78
N THR A 79 -0.02 14.90 4.05
CA THR A 79 0.98 15.91 4.43
C THR A 79 1.15 16.95 3.33
N GLY A 80 1.21 16.53 2.06
CA GLY A 80 1.25 17.45 0.92
C GLY A 80 0.03 18.37 0.85
N PHE A 81 -1.18 17.83 1.06
CA PHE A 81 -2.40 18.65 1.12
C PHE A 81 -2.38 19.65 2.27
N LEU A 82 -1.95 19.23 3.46
CA LEU A 82 -1.84 20.11 4.63
C LEU A 82 -0.84 21.25 4.37
N MET A 83 0.35 20.94 3.85
CA MET A 83 1.35 21.96 3.53
C MET A 83 0.86 22.94 2.46
N ARG A 84 0.13 22.46 1.45
CA ARG A 84 -0.45 23.31 0.40
C ARG A 84 -1.59 24.19 0.94
N SER A 85 -2.44 23.64 1.81
CA SER A 85 -3.50 24.38 2.49
C SER A 85 -2.92 25.49 3.38
N TRP A 86 -1.90 25.16 4.18
CA TRP A 86 -1.28 26.10 5.12
C TRP A 86 -0.61 27.27 4.40
N ARG A 87 0.06 27.01 3.27
CA ARG A 87 0.61 28.06 2.40
C ARG A 87 -0.47 29.01 1.87
N LYS A 88 -1.63 28.49 1.48
CA LYS A 88 -2.74 29.31 1.01
C LYS A 88 -3.21 30.25 2.12
N SER A 89 -3.40 29.71 3.33
CA SER A 89 -3.81 30.49 4.51
C SER A 89 -2.80 31.56 4.97
N TYR A 90 -1.52 31.43 4.63
CA TYR A 90 -0.49 32.42 5.00
C TYR A 90 -0.33 33.54 3.96
N ASN A 91 -0.83 33.32 2.74
CA ASN A 91 -0.74 34.28 1.65
C ASN A 91 -2.05 35.06 1.41
N ASP A 92 -3.15 34.64 2.06
CA ASP A 92 -4.39 35.42 2.22
C ASP A 92 -4.28 36.33 3.47
#